data_AF-A0A6S7JQX7-F1
#
_entry.id   AF-A0A6S7JQX7-F1
#
_cell.length_a   1.000
_cell.length_b   1.000
_cell.length_c   1.000
_cell.angle_alpha   90.00
_cell.angle_beta   90.00
_cell.angle_gamma   90.00
#
_symmetry.space_group_name_H-M   'P 1'
#
loop_
_entity.id
_entity.type
_entity.pdbx_description
1 polymer ?
#
loop_
_entity_poly.entity_id
_entity_poly.type
_entity_poly.pdbx_seq_one_letter_code
_entity_poly.pdbx_strand_id
1 'polypeptide(L)'
;MSVPISLADTNGKLRTGQKAVLVDVFTRGIECPSATDLQGSACLVIDGMALVAAVGKPADAQTFGAYADRFQDAVLGAGSRYQQIHVLFDRYEKSSIKAGTRERRTRTIRPVRRVIENKNVPLPNSWSNFLALPENKANLAKFLSEPLIANAPLEKVVVVAGGFSDGKEAQSTNQLVDPSLLCANHEEADTRLVLHAIVNSCDTVVVSARDTDVLLLLVAHLPSMPSPSVDDGRNSGQAQLL
;
A
#
# COMPACT_ATOMS: atom_id res chain seq x y z
N MET A 1 2.53 -18.49 -29.78
CA MET A 1 1.90 -17.84 -28.62
C MET A 1 1.29 -16.54 -29.14
N SER A 2 -0.04 -16.43 -29.15
CA SER A 2 -0.72 -15.21 -29.59
C SER A 2 -0.58 -14.14 -28.50
N VAL A 3 0.03 -13.00 -28.84
CA VAL A 3 0.13 -11.86 -27.92
C VAL A 3 -1.00 -10.90 -28.25
N PRO A 4 -1.83 -10.47 -27.28
CA PRO A 4 -2.88 -9.50 -27.54
C PRO A 4 -2.27 -8.20 -28.10
N ILE A 5 -2.66 -7.81 -29.32
CA ILE A 5 -2.14 -6.60 -30.00
C ILE A 5 -2.48 -5.32 -29.21
N SER A 6 -3.47 -5.40 -28.32
CA SER A 6 -3.80 -4.36 -27.34
C SER A 6 -2.68 -4.12 -26.30
N LEU A 7 -1.91 -5.16 -25.96
CA LEU A 7 -0.88 -5.11 -24.91
C LEU A 7 0.54 -5.02 -25.48
N ALA A 8 0.81 -5.64 -26.63
CA ALA A 8 2.11 -5.60 -27.28
C ALA A 8 2.00 -5.31 -28.77
N ASP A 9 3.03 -4.68 -29.32
CA ASP A 9 3.19 -4.62 -30.77
C ASP A 9 3.56 -6.00 -31.35
N THR A 10 3.53 -6.10 -32.68
CA THR A 10 3.89 -7.33 -33.41
C THR A 10 5.37 -7.71 -33.25
N ASN A 11 6.20 -6.84 -32.67
CA ASN A 11 7.60 -7.07 -32.38
C ASN A 11 7.81 -7.56 -30.93
N GLY A 12 6.72 -7.85 -30.20
CA GLY A 12 6.77 -8.36 -28.82
C GLY A 12 7.09 -7.31 -27.77
N LYS A 13 7.05 -6.01 -28.13
CA LYS A 13 7.26 -4.91 -27.19
C LYS A 13 5.93 -4.44 -26.65
N LEU A 14 5.82 -4.33 -25.32
CA LEU A 14 4.61 -3.82 -24.68
C LEU A 14 4.31 -2.39 -25.15
N ARG A 15 3.05 -2.11 -25.48
CA ARG A 15 2.59 -0.76 -25.81
C ARG A 15 2.67 0.10 -24.55
N THR A 16 3.30 1.28 -24.68
CA THR A 16 3.41 2.25 -23.59
C THR A 16 2.34 3.33 -23.76
N GLY A 17 1.44 3.46 -22.78
CA GLY A 17 0.45 4.54 -22.70
C GLY A 17 0.69 5.45 -21.49
N GLN A 18 0.05 6.62 -21.45
CA GLN A 18 0.08 7.51 -20.29
C GLN A 18 -1.07 7.17 -19.33
N LYS A 19 -0.77 6.37 -18.30
CA LYS A 19 -1.77 5.96 -17.28
C LYS A 19 -2.43 7.16 -16.58
N ALA A 20 -1.69 8.26 -16.38
CA ALA A 20 -2.19 9.47 -15.73
C ALA A 20 -3.45 10.05 -16.40
N VAL A 21 -3.57 9.93 -17.73
CA VAL A 21 -4.75 10.42 -18.48
C VAL A 21 -6.03 9.70 -18.05
N LEU A 22 -5.94 8.44 -17.61
CA LEU A 22 -7.11 7.72 -17.14
C LEU A 22 -7.65 8.34 -15.85
N VAL A 23 -6.78 8.76 -14.93
CA VAL A 23 -7.20 9.43 -13.68
C VAL A 23 -8.01 10.67 -14.02
N ASP A 24 -7.50 11.53 -14.90
CA ASP A 24 -8.19 12.76 -15.31
C ASP A 24 -9.56 12.47 -15.93
N VAL A 25 -9.69 11.37 -16.68
CA VAL A 25 -10.97 10.95 -17.27
C VAL A 25 -11.94 10.45 -16.21
N PHE A 26 -11.48 9.63 -15.25
CA PHE A 26 -12.32 9.07 -14.19
C PHE A 26 -12.76 10.12 -13.17
N THR A 27 -11.93 11.12 -12.88
CA THR A 27 -12.24 12.18 -11.89
C THR A 27 -12.90 13.40 -12.52
N ARG A 28 -13.08 13.43 -13.85
CA ARG A 28 -13.67 14.58 -14.53
C ARG A 28 -15.09 14.85 -14.05
N GLY A 29 -15.27 16.02 -13.42
CA GLY A 29 -16.56 16.44 -12.89
C GLY A 29 -16.90 15.86 -11.51
N ILE A 30 -15.95 15.17 -10.86
CA ILE A 30 -16.06 14.77 -9.46
C ILE A 30 -15.49 15.89 -8.59
N GLU A 31 -16.29 16.41 -7.67
CA GLU A 31 -15.83 17.31 -6.62
C GLU A 31 -15.35 16.48 -5.43
N CYS A 32 -14.04 16.49 -5.17
CA CYS A 32 -13.48 15.84 -3.99
C CYS A 32 -13.77 16.70 -2.75
N PRO A 33 -14.48 16.18 -1.74
CA PRO A 33 -14.70 16.88 -0.49
C PRO A 33 -13.36 17.13 0.22
N SER A 34 -13.27 18.23 0.95
CA SER A 34 -12.07 18.63 1.71
C SER A 34 -11.74 17.69 2.87
N ALA A 35 -12.69 16.85 3.28
CA ALA A 35 -12.51 15.80 4.29
C ALA A 35 -13.45 14.63 4.02
N THR A 36 -12.98 13.41 4.30
CA THR A 36 -13.82 12.21 4.35
C THR A 36 -14.68 12.25 5.61
N ASP A 37 -16.00 12.13 5.44
CA ASP A 37 -16.91 11.85 6.55
C ASP A 37 -16.74 10.38 6.95
N LEU A 38 -16.45 10.15 8.23
CA LEU A 38 -16.24 8.80 8.77
C LEU A 38 -17.43 8.49 9.66
N GLN A 39 -18.40 7.76 9.10
CA GLN A 39 -19.55 7.29 9.86
C GLN A 39 -19.27 5.87 10.37
N GLY A 40 -19.55 5.63 11.66
CA GLY A 40 -19.37 4.33 12.29
C GLY A 40 -17.91 3.90 12.41
N SER A 41 -17.67 2.62 12.12
CA SER A 41 -16.34 2.01 12.10
C SER A 41 -15.62 2.31 10.79
N ALA A 42 -14.36 2.70 10.87
CA ALA A 42 -13.57 3.11 9.72
C ALA A 42 -12.19 2.44 9.71
N CYS A 43 -11.78 1.99 8.52
CA CYS A 43 -10.47 1.45 8.24
C CYS A 43 -9.70 2.32 7.25
N LEU A 44 -8.44 2.63 7.56
CA LEU A 44 -7.50 3.24 6.63
C LEU A 44 -6.55 2.17 6.08
N VAL A 45 -6.56 1.93 4.77
CA VAL A 45 -5.66 1.01 4.09
C VAL A 45 -4.57 1.81 3.37
N ILE A 46 -3.30 1.53 3.66
CA ILE A 46 -2.15 2.32 3.24
C ILE A 46 -1.19 1.48 2.39
N ASP A 47 -0.79 2.01 1.23
CA ASP A 47 0.40 1.54 0.52
C ASP A 47 1.65 1.95 1.31
N GLY A 48 2.27 0.98 1.99
CA GLY A 48 3.41 1.18 2.86
C GLY A 48 4.64 1.69 2.11
N MET A 49 4.87 1.26 0.86
CA MET A 49 6.02 1.74 0.08
C MET A 49 5.78 3.15 -0.47
N ALA A 50 4.54 3.49 -0.80
CA ALA A 50 4.18 4.87 -1.13
C ALA A 50 4.37 5.80 0.08
N LEU A 51 4.00 5.37 1.28
CA LEU A 51 4.23 6.13 2.51
C LEU A 51 5.73 6.29 2.81
N VAL A 52 6.54 5.23 2.65
CA VAL A 52 8.01 5.31 2.74
C VAL A 52 8.58 6.36 1.80
N ALA A 53 8.07 6.41 0.56
CA ALA A 53 8.51 7.39 -0.42
C ALA A 53 8.06 8.82 -0.05
N ALA A 54 6.91 8.99 0.60
CA ALA A 54 6.39 10.28 1.05
C ALA A 54 7.13 10.81 2.29
N VAL A 55 7.42 9.95 3.27
CA VAL A 55 8.23 10.29 4.46
C VAL A 55 9.65 10.68 4.07
N GLY A 56 10.21 10.05 3.02
CA GLY A 56 11.54 10.37 2.52
C GLY A 56 12.64 10.04 3.53
N LYS A 57 13.69 10.86 3.60
CA LYS A 57 14.71 10.76 4.66
C LYS A 57 14.53 11.93 5.62
N PRO A 58 13.98 11.72 6.83
CA PRO A 58 13.85 12.78 7.83
C PRO A 58 15.22 13.35 8.22
N ALA A 59 15.32 14.67 8.39
CA ALA A 59 16.59 15.34 8.68
C ALA A 59 17.16 14.97 10.06
N ASP A 60 16.26 14.65 10.99
CA ASP A 60 16.54 14.29 12.38
C ASP A 60 16.71 12.77 12.59
N ALA A 61 16.36 11.94 11.61
CA ALA A 61 16.57 10.50 11.67
C ALA A 61 17.96 10.13 11.13
N GLN A 62 18.84 9.65 12.00
CA GLN A 62 20.19 9.21 11.61
C GLN A 62 20.30 7.69 11.39
N THR A 63 19.41 6.92 12.01
CA THR A 63 19.41 5.45 11.97
C THR A 63 18.09 4.90 11.45
N PHE A 64 18.08 3.64 11.02
CA PHE A 64 16.85 2.95 10.64
C PHE A 64 15.86 2.84 11.82
N GLY A 65 16.33 2.75 13.06
CA GLY A 65 15.46 2.81 14.25
C GLY A 65 14.69 4.12 14.35
N ALA A 66 15.40 5.25 14.29
CA ALA A 66 14.76 6.57 14.31
C ALA A 66 13.81 6.77 13.11
N TYR A 67 14.17 6.20 11.95
CA TYR A 67 13.28 6.19 10.79
C TYR A 67 12.01 5.35 11.03
N ALA A 68 12.12 4.19 11.67
CA ALA A 68 10.97 3.36 12.00
C ALA A 68 10.00 4.08 12.96
N ASP A 69 10.54 4.80 13.94
CA ASP A 69 9.73 5.62 14.84
C ASP A 69 8.97 6.71 14.05
N ARG A 70 9.66 7.42 13.15
CA ARG A 70 9.04 8.43 12.26
C ARG A 70 8.00 7.83 11.31
N PHE A 71 8.25 6.64 10.80
CA PHE A 71 7.31 5.93 9.93
C PHE A 71 6.06 5.51 10.72
N GLN A 72 6.24 5.01 11.95
CA GLN A 72 5.14 4.68 12.84
C GLN A 72 4.31 5.91 13.21
N ASP A 73 4.94 7.03 13.54
CA ASP A 73 4.26 8.32 13.78
C ASP A 73 3.41 8.73 12.57
N ALA A 74 3.95 8.56 11.35
CA ALA A 74 3.22 8.89 10.12
C ALA A 74 2.00 7.98 9.90
N VAL A 75 2.13 6.67 10.15
CA VAL A 75 1.03 5.70 10.06
C VAL A 75 -0.07 6.04 11.08
N LEU A 76 0.30 6.25 12.35
CA LEU A 76 -0.66 6.54 13.42
C LEU A 76 -1.29 7.93 13.27
N GLY A 77 -0.53 8.92 12.81
CA GLY A 77 -1.04 10.25 12.51
C GLY A 77 -2.09 10.23 11.39
N ALA A 78 -1.78 9.55 10.28
CA ALA A 78 -2.74 9.37 9.18
C ALA A 78 -3.99 8.60 9.63
N GLY A 79 -3.81 7.57 10.46
CA GLY A 79 -4.88 6.74 11.02
C GLY A 79 -5.54 7.27 12.29
N SER A 80 -5.28 8.52 12.70
CA SER A 80 -5.70 9.04 14.01
C SER A 80 -7.22 8.99 14.23
N ARG A 81 -8.00 9.21 13.16
CA ARG A 81 -9.47 9.14 13.16
C ARG A 81 -10.07 7.75 12.88
N TYR A 82 -9.24 6.76 12.57
CA TYR A 82 -9.68 5.43 12.14
C TYR A 82 -9.52 4.39 13.25
N GLN A 83 -10.47 3.48 13.41
CA GLN A 83 -10.38 2.39 14.40
C GLN A 83 -9.38 1.32 13.93
N GLN A 84 -9.28 1.13 12.61
CA GLN A 84 -8.38 0.15 12.00
C GLN A 84 -7.41 0.81 11.01
N ILE A 85 -6.17 0.34 10.98
CA ILE A 85 -5.14 0.78 10.04
C ILE A 85 -4.48 -0.46 9.42
N HIS A 86 -4.57 -0.60 8.10
CA HIS A 86 -3.95 -1.68 7.35
C HIS A 86 -2.76 -1.12 6.56
N VAL A 87 -1.53 -1.61 6.80
CA VAL A 87 -0.33 -1.17 6.07
C VAL A 87 0.22 -2.30 5.22
N LEU A 88 0.22 -2.12 3.90
CA LEU A 88 0.55 -3.19 2.96
C LEU A 88 1.81 -2.89 2.17
N PHE A 89 2.69 -3.88 2.02
CA PHE A 89 3.93 -3.77 1.26
C PHE A 89 3.94 -4.72 0.06
N ASP A 90 4.66 -4.33 -0.99
CA ASP A 90 4.99 -5.26 -2.09
C ASP A 90 5.90 -6.38 -1.59
N ARG A 91 5.76 -7.55 -2.23
CA ARG A 91 6.74 -8.61 -2.21
C ARG A 91 7.77 -8.38 -3.32
N TYR A 92 9.04 -8.39 -2.94
CA TYR A 92 10.15 -8.18 -3.86
C TYR A 92 10.89 -9.50 -4.12
N GLU A 93 10.38 -10.32 -5.05
CA GLU A 93 11.01 -11.59 -5.44
C GLU A 93 11.88 -11.46 -6.69
N LYS A 94 13.02 -12.16 -6.72
CA LYS A 94 13.97 -12.13 -7.85
C LYS A 94 13.43 -12.78 -9.11
N SER A 95 12.58 -13.80 -8.99
CA SER A 95 11.96 -14.53 -10.12
C SER A 95 10.68 -13.87 -10.65
N SER A 96 10.37 -12.64 -10.22
CA SER A 96 9.16 -11.94 -10.65
C SER A 96 9.19 -11.56 -12.13
N ILE A 97 8.04 -11.68 -12.80
CA ILE A 97 7.80 -11.15 -14.15
C ILE A 97 8.10 -9.64 -14.23
N LYS A 98 7.97 -8.92 -13.11
CA LYS A 98 8.26 -7.47 -13.02
C LYS A 98 9.73 -7.13 -12.82
N ALA A 99 10.63 -8.10 -12.65
CA ALA A 99 12.06 -7.84 -12.47
C ALA A 99 12.64 -7.00 -13.62
N GLY A 100 12.30 -7.33 -14.88
CA GLY A 100 12.78 -6.57 -16.04
C GLY A 100 12.22 -5.14 -16.13
N THR A 101 11.01 -4.89 -15.66
CA THR A 101 10.45 -3.53 -15.59
C THR A 101 11.11 -2.71 -14.48
N ARG A 102 11.36 -3.32 -13.31
CA ARG A 102 12.07 -2.71 -12.18
C ARG A 102 13.50 -2.33 -12.58
N GLU A 103 14.21 -3.22 -13.27
CA GLU A 103 15.56 -2.97 -13.80
C GLU A 103 15.61 -1.81 -14.81
N ARG A 104 14.61 -1.72 -15.70
CA ARG A 104 14.51 -0.59 -16.65
C ARG A 104 14.29 0.76 -15.94
N ARG A 105 13.51 0.78 -14.85
CA ARG A 105 13.24 2.00 -14.07
C ARG A 105 14.47 2.50 -13.31
N THR A 106 15.45 1.63 -13.04
CA THR A 106 16.65 1.96 -12.26
C THR A 106 17.90 2.12 -13.12
N ARG A 107 17.81 1.97 -14.45
CA ARG A 107 18.95 1.98 -15.39
C ARG A 107 19.85 3.22 -15.31
N THR A 108 19.32 4.36 -14.88
CA THR A 108 20.06 5.62 -14.71
C THR A 108 20.47 5.90 -13.26
N ILE A 109 20.00 5.11 -12.31
CA ILE A 109 20.25 5.29 -10.87
C ILE A 109 21.37 4.33 -10.48
N ARG A 110 22.39 4.84 -9.76
CA ARG A 110 23.44 4.00 -9.16
C ARG A 110 22.95 3.51 -7.79
N PRO A 111 22.47 2.26 -7.68
CA PRO A 111 21.83 1.81 -6.47
C PRO A 111 22.88 1.54 -5.38
N VAL A 112 22.52 1.75 -4.10
CA VAL A 112 23.42 1.48 -2.97
C VAL A 112 22.83 0.38 -2.10
N ARG A 113 23.48 -0.78 -2.02
CA ARG A 113 23.04 -1.86 -1.13
C ARG A 113 23.30 -1.49 0.32
N ARG A 114 22.29 -1.68 1.17
CA ARG A 114 22.40 -1.52 2.62
C ARG A 114 21.66 -2.66 3.31
N VAL A 115 22.35 -3.36 4.19
CA VAL A 115 21.76 -4.41 5.02
C VAL A 115 21.27 -3.75 6.33
N ILE A 116 20.03 -4.01 6.70
CA ILE A 116 19.42 -3.49 7.93
C ILE A 116 19.47 -4.63 8.95
N GLU A 117 20.56 -4.69 9.70
CA GLU A 117 20.77 -5.75 10.71
C GLU A 117 20.08 -5.43 12.04
N ASN A 118 19.93 -4.14 12.37
CA ASN A 118 19.29 -3.67 13.59
C ASN A 118 18.94 -2.16 13.51
N LYS A 119 18.30 -1.65 14.57
CA LYS A 119 17.86 -0.25 14.72
C LYS A 119 19.00 0.78 14.65
N ASN A 120 20.24 0.42 14.95
CA ASN A 120 21.37 1.36 15.01
C ASN A 120 22.05 1.56 13.66
N VAL A 121 21.68 0.81 12.62
CA VAL A 121 22.27 0.94 11.29
C VAL A 121 22.01 2.36 10.77
N PRO A 122 23.05 3.12 10.35
CA PRO A 122 22.87 4.46 9.82
C PRO A 122 22.10 4.47 8.50
N LEU A 123 21.23 5.46 8.33
CA LEU A 123 20.52 5.68 7.07
C LEU A 123 21.51 5.98 5.93
N PRO A 124 21.19 5.57 4.70
CA PRO A 124 22.01 5.88 3.53
C PRO A 124 22.04 7.39 3.27
N ASN A 125 23.14 7.86 2.66
CA ASN A 125 23.25 9.28 2.27
C ASN A 125 22.25 9.65 1.18
N SER A 126 22.04 8.77 0.20
CA SER A 126 21.02 8.92 -0.84
C SER A 126 19.87 7.94 -0.64
N TRP A 127 18.72 8.47 -0.21
CA TRP A 127 17.51 7.68 0.02
C TRP A 127 16.93 7.10 -1.28
N SER A 128 16.92 7.90 -2.35
CA SER A 128 16.44 7.46 -3.66
C SER A 128 17.28 6.34 -4.25
N ASN A 129 18.61 6.40 -4.14
CA ASN A 129 19.49 5.32 -4.60
C ASN A 129 19.35 4.05 -3.74
N PHE A 130 19.05 4.20 -2.45
CA PHE A 130 18.75 3.07 -1.59
C PHE A 130 17.43 2.39 -1.99
N LEU A 131 16.35 3.17 -2.15
CA LEU A 131 15.05 2.63 -2.56
C LEU A 131 15.03 2.11 -4.00
N ALA A 132 16.05 2.39 -4.82
CA ALA A 132 16.15 1.82 -6.17
C ALA A 132 16.38 0.30 -6.16
N LEU A 133 16.94 -0.29 -5.10
CA LEU A 133 17.14 -1.75 -5.04
C LEU A 133 15.91 -2.48 -4.47
N PRO A 134 15.33 -3.47 -5.19
CA PRO A 134 14.27 -4.31 -4.66
C PRO A 134 14.64 -4.99 -3.34
N GLU A 135 15.89 -5.45 -3.17
CA GLU A 135 16.36 -6.08 -1.93
C GLU A 135 16.43 -5.13 -0.75
N ASN A 136 16.66 -3.83 -1.00
CA ASN A 136 16.59 -2.81 0.04
C ASN A 136 15.15 -2.55 0.45
N LYS A 137 14.24 -2.48 -0.53
CA LYS A 137 12.80 -2.31 -0.25
C LYS A 137 12.23 -3.48 0.53
N ALA A 138 12.59 -4.71 0.17
CA ALA A 138 12.18 -5.93 0.88
C ALA A 138 12.65 -5.90 2.34
N ASN A 139 13.94 -5.63 2.54
CA ASN A 139 14.52 -5.55 3.88
C ASN A 139 13.91 -4.42 4.71
N LEU A 140 13.63 -3.27 4.08
CA LEU A 140 12.99 -2.15 4.74
C LEU A 140 11.55 -2.49 5.13
N ALA A 141 10.75 -3.05 4.23
CA ALA A 141 9.38 -3.48 4.51
C ALA A 141 9.34 -4.40 5.73
N LYS A 142 10.20 -5.44 5.75
CA LYS A 142 10.33 -6.34 6.89
C LYS A 142 10.70 -5.64 8.19
N PHE A 143 11.71 -4.79 8.14
CA PHE A 143 12.17 -4.05 9.30
C PHE A 143 11.11 -3.09 9.87
N LEU A 144 10.21 -2.56 9.03
CA LEU A 144 9.13 -1.66 9.45
C LEU A 144 7.87 -2.41 9.90
N SER A 145 7.62 -3.61 9.38
CA SER A 145 6.43 -4.40 9.72
C SER A 145 6.40 -4.83 11.19
N GLU A 146 7.54 -5.28 11.73
CA GLU A 146 7.59 -5.79 13.11
C GLU A 146 7.25 -4.70 14.15
N PRO A 147 7.86 -3.49 14.13
CA PRO A 147 7.52 -2.43 15.09
C PRO A 147 6.08 -1.94 14.98
N LEU A 148 5.48 -1.91 13.78
CA LEU A 148 4.10 -1.49 13.61
C LEU A 148 3.11 -2.38 14.37
N ILE A 149 3.37 -3.68 14.43
CA ILE A 149 2.57 -4.62 15.22
C ILE A 149 2.94 -4.53 16.70
N ALA A 150 4.23 -4.56 17.03
CA ALA A 150 4.68 -4.63 18.43
C ALA A 150 4.35 -3.38 19.26
N ASN A 151 4.32 -2.20 18.61
CA ASN A 151 4.16 -0.91 19.28
C ASN A 151 2.81 -0.24 18.97
N ALA A 152 1.84 -0.97 18.41
CA ALA A 152 0.54 -0.40 18.13
C ALA A 152 -0.19 0.05 19.41
N PRO A 153 -0.89 1.20 19.39
CA PRO A 153 -1.73 1.60 20.51
C PRO A 153 -2.84 0.55 20.77
N LEU A 154 -3.17 0.33 22.06
CA LEU A 154 -4.14 -0.70 22.47
C LEU A 154 -5.55 -0.44 21.93
N GLU A 155 -5.89 0.83 21.70
CA GLU A 155 -7.17 1.28 21.17
C GLU A 155 -7.28 1.19 19.64
N LYS A 156 -6.19 0.81 18.95
CA LYS A 156 -6.12 0.71 17.48
C LYS A 156 -5.92 -0.74 17.07
N VAL A 157 -6.65 -1.14 16.02
CA VAL A 157 -6.34 -2.38 15.31
C VAL A 157 -5.38 -2.07 14.17
N VAL A 158 -4.17 -2.60 14.23
CA VAL A 158 -3.18 -2.46 13.16
C VAL A 158 -3.00 -3.81 12.49
N VAL A 159 -3.15 -3.82 11.17
CA VAL A 159 -2.86 -4.98 10.34
C VAL A 159 -1.71 -4.63 9.41
N VAL A 160 -0.76 -5.55 9.27
CA VAL A 160 0.35 -5.41 8.33
C VAL A 160 0.38 -6.65 7.43
N ALA A 161 0.63 -6.47 6.13
CA ALA A 161 0.76 -7.59 5.21
C ALA A 161 1.85 -7.36 4.16
N GLY A 162 2.44 -8.44 3.66
CA GLY A 162 3.43 -8.43 2.57
C GLY A 162 4.86 -8.03 2.97
N GLY A 163 5.06 -7.50 4.18
CA GLY A 163 6.39 -7.14 4.69
C GLY A 163 7.13 -8.26 5.44
N PHE A 164 6.48 -9.38 5.78
CA PHE A 164 7.10 -10.43 6.59
C PHE A 164 7.98 -11.40 5.79
N SER A 165 8.66 -12.31 6.50
CA SER A 165 9.51 -13.33 5.87
C SER A 165 8.70 -14.28 5.01
N ASP A 166 7.51 -14.69 5.48
CA ASP A 166 6.50 -15.29 4.61
C ASP A 166 5.69 -14.18 3.95
N GLY A 167 5.86 -14.01 2.64
CA GLY A 167 5.14 -13.00 1.88
C GLY A 167 3.62 -13.20 1.87
N LYS A 168 3.11 -14.37 2.25
CA LYS A 168 1.66 -14.60 2.38
C LYS A 168 1.09 -14.10 3.69
N GLU A 169 1.94 -13.90 4.69
CA GLU A 169 1.55 -13.58 6.04
C GLU A 169 0.94 -12.18 6.14
N ALA A 170 -0.17 -12.11 6.86
CA ALA A 170 -0.72 -10.89 7.43
C ALA A 170 -0.72 -11.05 8.95
N GLN A 171 -0.31 -10.01 9.68
CA GLN A 171 -0.39 -9.98 11.13
C GLN A 171 -1.35 -8.87 11.56
N SER A 172 -2.06 -9.12 12.66
CA SER A 172 -3.00 -8.18 13.28
C SER A 172 -2.67 -8.03 14.76
N THR A 173 -2.81 -6.82 15.29
CA THR A 173 -2.73 -6.56 16.74
C THR A 173 -3.96 -7.04 17.50
N ASN A 174 -5.05 -7.30 16.78
CA ASN A 174 -6.30 -7.80 17.34
C ASN A 174 -6.56 -9.24 16.86
N GLN A 175 -6.66 -10.16 17.81
CA GLN A 175 -6.93 -11.59 17.55
C GLN A 175 -8.33 -11.85 16.96
N LEU A 176 -9.25 -10.88 17.05
CA LEU A 176 -10.59 -10.97 16.47
C LEU A 176 -10.62 -10.65 14.97
N VAL A 177 -9.56 -10.02 14.43
CA VAL A 177 -9.39 -9.93 12.99
C VAL A 177 -8.76 -11.21 12.53
N ASP A 178 -9.52 -12.05 11.82
CA ASP A 178 -9.03 -13.31 11.26
C ASP A 178 -8.00 -13.00 10.16
N PRO A 179 -6.69 -13.23 10.40
CA PRO A 179 -5.67 -12.93 9.41
C PRO A 179 -5.74 -13.87 8.22
N SER A 180 -6.43 -15.01 8.32
CA SER A 180 -6.50 -16.01 7.24
C SER A 180 -7.21 -15.49 6.00
N LEU A 181 -8.19 -14.59 6.16
CA LEU A 181 -8.87 -13.90 5.05
C LEU A 181 -8.00 -12.82 4.39
N LEU A 182 -6.97 -12.36 5.10
CA LEU A 182 -6.03 -11.31 4.66
C LEU A 182 -4.72 -11.91 4.12
N CYS A 183 -4.49 -13.20 4.35
CA CYS A 183 -3.38 -13.94 3.78
C CYS A 183 -3.54 -14.09 2.26
N ALA A 184 -2.61 -13.55 1.49
CA ALA A 184 -2.67 -13.58 0.03
C ALA A 184 -1.30 -13.87 -0.59
N ASN A 185 -1.29 -14.60 -1.70
CA ASN A 185 -0.08 -14.85 -2.49
C ASN A 185 0.23 -13.73 -3.50
N HIS A 186 -0.52 -12.62 -3.47
CA HIS A 186 -0.38 -11.50 -4.38
C HIS A 186 1.01 -10.87 -4.26
N GLU A 187 1.75 -10.68 -5.35
CA GLU A 187 3.09 -10.07 -5.23
C GLU A 187 2.99 -8.59 -4.84
N GLU A 188 1.94 -7.89 -5.26
CA GLU A 188 1.94 -6.43 -5.28
C GLU A 188 1.01 -5.83 -4.22
N ALA A 189 1.41 -4.66 -3.70
CA ALA A 189 0.58 -3.95 -2.74
C ALA A 189 -0.78 -3.57 -3.34
N ASP A 190 -0.84 -3.19 -4.62
CA ASP A 190 -2.07 -2.73 -5.29
C ASP A 190 -3.25 -3.71 -5.18
N THR A 191 -3.02 -4.98 -5.52
CA THR A 191 -4.01 -6.05 -5.46
C THR A 191 -4.30 -6.47 -4.02
N ARG A 192 -3.34 -6.33 -3.10
CA ARG A 192 -3.58 -6.57 -1.67
C ARG A 192 -4.44 -5.47 -1.05
N LEU A 193 -4.24 -4.21 -1.44
CA LEU A 193 -5.06 -3.08 -0.97
C LEU A 193 -6.53 -3.33 -1.30
N VAL A 194 -6.80 -3.79 -2.53
CA VAL A 194 -8.16 -4.13 -3.00
C VAL A 194 -8.73 -5.31 -2.21
N LEU A 195 -7.95 -6.36 -1.95
CA LEU A 195 -8.39 -7.47 -1.09
C LEU A 195 -8.78 -6.97 0.31
N HIS A 196 -7.91 -6.19 0.95
CA HIS A 196 -8.16 -5.65 2.29
C HIS A 196 -9.33 -4.66 2.33
N ALA A 197 -9.68 -4.03 1.21
CA ALA A 197 -10.88 -3.21 1.09
C ALA A 197 -12.16 -4.06 0.94
N ILE A 198 -12.09 -5.16 0.18
CA ILE A 198 -13.22 -6.08 -0.05
C ILE A 198 -13.61 -6.86 1.21
N VAL A 199 -12.63 -7.40 1.93
CA VAL A 199 -12.89 -8.29 3.07
C VAL A 199 -12.98 -7.53 4.40
N ASN A 200 -12.92 -6.20 4.37
CA ASN A 200 -13.01 -5.38 5.57
C ASN A 200 -14.41 -5.47 6.18
N SER A 201 -14.51 -5.38 7.50
CA SER A 201 -15.79 -5.34 8.22
C SER A 201 -16.18 -3.94 8.68
N CYS A 202 -15.35 -2.92 8.45
CA CYS A 202 -15.68 -1.53 8.77
C CYS A 202 -16.72 -0.95 7.81
N ASP A 203 -17.54 -0.05 8.33
CA ASP A 203 -18.57 0.66 7.56
C ASP A 203 -17.97 1.57 6.48
N THR A 204 -16.81 2.15 6.78
CA THR A 204 -16.06 3.02 5.86
C THR A 204 -14.65 2.50 5.66
N VAL A 205 -14.23 2.36 4.40
CA VAL A 205 -12.84 2.04 4.05
C VAL A 205 -12.25 3.16 3.20
N VAL A 206 -11.11 3.69 3.63
CA VAL A 206 -10.36 4.71 2.88
C VAL A 206 -9.03 4.10 2.43
N VAL A 207 -8.68 4.26 1.16
CA VAL A 207 -7.44 3.70 0.60
C VAL A 207 -6.47 4.83 0.26
N SER A 208 -5.34 4.86 0.96
CA SER A 208 -4.23 5.78 0.72
C SER A 208 -3.17 5.12 -0.15
N ALA A 209 -3.22 5.42 -1.46
CA ALA A 209 -2.26 4.95 -2.44
C ALA A 209 -1.95 6.04 -3.48
N ARG A 210 -0.79 5.95 -4.12
CA ARG A 210 -0.39 6.88 -5.19
C ARG A 210 -0.39 6.27 -6.60
N ASP A 211 -0.45 4.95 -6.71
CA ASP A 211 -0.44 4.30 -8.02
C ASP A 211 -1.83 4.35 -8.66
N THR A 212 -1.91 4.80 -9.91
CA THR A 212 -3.13 4.83 -10.70
C THR A 212 -3.76 3.45 -10.86
N ASP A 213 -2.94 2.39 -10.87
CA ASP A 213 -3.44 1.02 -10.97
C ASP A 213 -4.37 0.68 -9.79
N VAL A 214 -4.11 1.23 -8.59
CA VAL A 214 -4.96 1.03 -7.41
C VAL A 214 -6.35 1.64 -7.63
N LEU A 215 -6.44 2.89 -8.11
CA LEU A 215 -7.73 3.53 -8.39
C LEU A 215 -8.55 2.71 -9.39
N LEU A 216 -7.92 2.24 -10.47
CA LEU A 216 -8.60 1.45 -11.50
C LEU A 216 -9.10 0.12 -10.94
N LEU A 217 -8.30 -0.56 -10.12
CA LEU A 217 -8.71 -1.79 -9.47
C LEU A 217 -9.85 -1.55 -8.46
N LEU A 218 -9.79 -0.47 -7.67
CA LEU A 218 -10.86 -0.12 -6.73
C LEU A 218 -12.18 0.14 -7.46
N VAL A 219 -12.16 0.91 -8.56
CA VAL A 219 -13.35 1.15 -9.39
C VAL A 219 -13.89 -0.16 -9.97
N ALA A 220 -13.01 -1.04 -10.46
CA ALA A 220 -13.42 -2.33 -11.03
C ALA A 220 -14.04 -3.28 -9.99
N HIS A 221 -13.60 -3.19 -8.73
CA HIS A 221 -14.04 -4.07 -7.65
C HIS A 221 -15.04 -3.42 -6.68
N LEU A 222 -15.48 -2.18 -6.94
CA LEU A 222 -16.47 -1.48 -6.11
C LEU A 222 -17.73 -2.31 -5.84
N PRO A 223 -18.31 -3.07 -6.81
CA PRO A 223 -19.48 -3.91 -6.55
C PRO A 223 -19.24 -5.07 -5.58
N SER A 224 -17.98 -5.42 -5.33
CA SER A 224 -17.58 -6.49 -4.39
C SER A 224 -17.21 -5.95 -3.02
N MET A 225 -17.09 -4.63 -2.84
CA MET A 225 -16.80 -4.03 -1.55
C MET A 225 -18.04 -4.08 -0.66
N PRO A 226 -17.89 -4.21 0.66
CA PRO A 226 -19.01 -4.15 1.58
C PRO A 226 -19.71 -2.80 1.40
N SER A 227 -20.97 -2.82 0.97
CA SER A 227 -21.80 -1.63 1.08
C SER A 227 -22.06 -1.35 2.56
N PRO A 228 -22.02 -0.09 3.04
CA PRO A 228 -22.58 0.20 4.34
C PRO A 228 -24.01 -0.36 4.33
N SER A 229 -24.33 -1.21 5.32
CA SER A 229 -25.69 -1.71 5.50
C SER A 229 -26.57 -0.51 5.79
N VAL A 230 -27.14 0.08 4.75
CA VAL A 230 -28.21 1.06 4.88
C VAL A 230 -29.40 0.26 5.39
N ASP A 231 -29.71 0.39 6.66
CA ASP A 231 -31.02 0.04 7.19
C ASP A 231 -32.02 1.04 6.58
N ASP A 232 -32.37 0.81 5.32
CA ASP A 232 -33.04 1.79 4.47
C ASP A 232 -34.55 1.70 4.66
N GLY A 233 -35.00 2.25 5.78
CA GLY A 233 -36.25 2.98 5.84
C GLY A 233 -36.18 4.26 5.00
N ARG A 234 -36.05 4.12 3.67
CA ARG A 234 -36.12 5.16 2.62
C ARG A 234 -34.98 6.20 2.62
N ASN A 235 -34.01 6.03 1.73
CA ASN A 235 -33.83 6.75 0.47
C ASN A 235 -32.42 6.45 -0.04
N SER A 236 -32.37 6.01 -1.30
CA SER A 236 -31.19 5.87 -2.16
C SER A 236 -30.14 6.97 -1.97
N GLY A 237 -28.99 6.62 -1.37
CA GLY A 237 -27.79 7.44 -1.29
C GLY A 237 -26.59 6.67 -1.84
N GLN A 238 -25.87 7.33 -2.75
CA GLN A 238 -24.79 6.78 -3.57
C GLN A 238 -23.59 6.31 -2.75
N ALA A 239 -22.95 5.22 -3.17
CA ALA A 239 -21.62 4.84 -2.70
C ALA A 239 -20.61 5.93 -3.06
N GLN A 240 -19.99 6.57 -2.06
CA GLN A 240 -18.91 7.54 -2.24
C GLN A 240 -17.56 6.82 -2.29
N LEU A 241 -16.86 6.94 -3.43
CA LEU A 241 -15.44 6.67 -3.54
C LEU A 241 -14.67 7.94 -3.16
N LEU A 242 -13.78 7.84 -2.16
CA LEU A 242 -12.77 8.84 -1.79
C LEU A 242 -11.37 8.21 -1.84
#